data_AF-A0A9X2LPI4-F1
#
_entry.id   AF-A0A9X2LPI4-F1
#
_cell.length_a   1.000
_cell.length_b   1.000
_cell.length_c   1.000
_cell.angle_alpha   90.00
_cell.angle_beta   90.00
_cell.angle_gamma   90.00
#
_symmetry.space_group_name_H-M   'P 1'
#
loop_
_entity.id
_entity.type
_entity.pdbx_description
1 polymer ?
#
loop_
_entity_poly.entity_id
_entity_poly.type
_entity_poly.pdbx_seq_one_letter_code
_entity_poly.pdbx_strand_id
1 'polypeptide(L)'
;MAWRDRHDQGGTADAAGSRLARHATASLAGLLAERGMTRKDLADSMGVSPGRVSQILSGDENLTMRSLAAVAAALDVKMEISFSDAPSSERQERAAARALAKTYH
;
A
#
# COMPACT_ATOMS: atom_id res chain seq x y z
N MET A 1 -6.78 -34.60 3.17
CA MET A 1 -7.44 -33.62 2.29
C MET A 1 -6.40 -32.61 1.84
N ALA A 2 -5.95 -32.74 0.60
CA ALA A 2 -4.74 -32.11 0.08
C ALA A 2 -5.03 -30.68 -0.40
N TRP A 3 -4.55 -29.68 0.35
CA TRP A 3 -4.49 -28.28 -0.07
C TRP A 3 -3.28 -28.05 -0.98
N ARG A 4 -3.25 -28.71 -2.14
CA ARG A 4 -2.23 -28.49 -3.16
C ARG A 4 -2.88 -27.96 -4.43
N ASP A 5 -3.03 -26.64 -4.46
CA ASP A 5 -3.09 -25.86 -5.69
C ASP A 5 -2.33 -24.54 -5.46
N ARG A 6 -0.99 -24.60 -5.50
CA ARG A 6 -0.09 -23.54 -4.99
C ARG A 6 0.91 -23.04 -6.04
N HIS A 7 0.54 -22.97 -7.31
CA HIS A 7 1.45 -22.41 -8.33
C HIS A 7 0.91 -21.20 -9.11
N ASP A 8 -0.38 -20.86 -9.03
CA ASP A 8 -0.94 -19.65 -9.68
C ASP A 8 -1.25 -18.50 -8.70
N GLN A 9 -1.39 -18.79 -7.40
CA GLN A 9 -1.67 -17.77 -6.37
C GLN A 9 -0.44 -16.94 -5.97
N GLY A 10 0.77 -17.39 -6.28
CA GLY A 10 2.01 -16.65 -5.98
C GLY A 10 2.13 -15.37 -6.80
N GLY A 11 1.92 -15.46 -8.13
CA GLY A 11 2.09 -14.31 -9.02
C GLY A 11 1.09 -13.18 -8.78
N THR A 12 -0.14 -13.49 -8.37
CA THR A 12 -1.16 -12.46 -8.10
C THR A 12 -0.94 -11.76 -6.77
N ALA A 13 -0.53 -12.50 -5.72
CA ALA A 13 -0.17 -11.94 -4.42
C ALA A 13 1.10 -11.08 -4.52
N ASP A 14 2.12 -11.54 -5.25
CA ASP A 14 3.37 -10.79 -5.46
C ASP A 14 3.11 -9.51 -6.26
N ALA A 15 2.26 -9.58 -7.29
CA ALA A 15 1.85 -8.40 -8.05
C ALA A 15 1.01 -7.41 -7.21
N ALA A 16 0.13 -7.91 -6.33
CA ALA A 16 -0.63 -7.07 -5.39
C ALA A 16 0.29 -6.41 -4.35
N GLY A 17 1.24 -7.17 -3.80
CA GLY A 17 2.27 -6.67 -2.89
C GLY A 17 3.11 -5.57 -3.53
N SER A 18 3.57 -5.79 -4.76
CA SER A 18 4.31 -4.79 -5.54
C SER A 18 3.52 -3.50 -5.76
N ARG A 19 2.20 -3.58 -6.00
CA ARG A 19 1.35 -2.38 -6.12
C ARG A 19 1.22 -1.64 -4.79
N LEU A 20 1.02 -2.36 -3.70
CA LEU A 20 0.97 -1.78 -2.36
C LEU A 20 2.28 -1.09 -1.98
N ALA A 21 3.43 -1.72 -2.26
CA ALA A 21 4.74 -1.14 -2.01
C ALA A 21 4.94 0.17 -2.78
N ARG A 22 4.62 0.19 -4.08
CA ARG A 22 4.67 1.41 -4.89
C ARG A 22 3.74 2.51 -4.39
N HIS A 23 2.53 2.15 -3.95
CA HIS A 23 1.60 3.12 -3.40
C HIS A 23 2.15 3.74 -2.11
N ALA A 24 2.63 2.92 -1.19
CA ALA A 24 3.22 3.40 0.07
C ALA A 24 4.43 4.31 -0.16
N THR A 25 5.33 3.97 -1.09
CA THR A 25 6.50 4.81 -1.39
C THR A 25 6.13 6.10 -2.11
N ALA A 26 5.11 6.09 -2.97
CA ALA A 26 4.59 7.29 -3.60
C ALA A 26 3.93 8.23 -2.56
N SER A 27 3.12 7.70 -1.64
CA SER A 27 2.52 8.48 -0.53
C SER A 27 3.61 9.09 0.36
N LEU A 28 4.66 8.32 0.69
CA LEU A 28 5.80 8.83 1.45
C LEU A 28 6.55 9.93 0.69
N ALA A 29 6.81 9.76 -0.61
CA ALA A 29 7.45 10.78 -1.43
C ALA A 29 6.63 12.08 -1.48
N GLY A 30 5.29 11.98 -1.57
CA GLY A 30 4.38 13.11 -1.47
C GLY A 30 4.51 13.84 -0.12
N LEU A 31 4.48 13.10 0.99
CA LEU A 31 4.65 13.66 2.33
C LEU A 31 5.98 14.40 2.49
N LEU A 32 7.09 13.85 1.96
CA LEU A 32 8.38 14.53 2.01
C LEU A 32 8.36 15.83 1.20
N ALA A 33 7.77 15.80 -0.01
CA ALA A 33 7.65 16.99 -0.85
C ALA A 33 6.80 18.08 -0.20
N GLU A 34 5.67 17.73 0.40
CA GLU A 34 4.80 18.64 1.15
C GLU A 34 5.52 19.31 2.32
N ARG A 35 6.44 18.59 2.96
CA ARG A 35 7.27 19.10 4.07
C ARG A 35 8.56 19.77 3.63
N GLY A 36 8.84 19.85 2.32
CA GLY A 36 10.11 20.37 1.79
C GLY A 36 11.34 19.55 2.20
N MET A 37 11.15 18.28 2.56
CA MET A 37 12.23 17.40 3.02
C MET A 37 12.88 16.66 1.85
N THR A 38 14.21 16.59 1.86
CA THR A 38 14.98 15.77 0.93
C THR A 38 15.12 14.33 1.44
N ARG A 39 15.59 13.42 0.58
CA ARG A 39 15.96 12.05 1.00
C ARG A 39 17.08 12.03 2.02
N LYS A 40 17.96 13.05 1.99
CA LYS A 40 19.03 13.19 2.97
C LYS A 40 18.44 13.56 4.33
N ASP A 41 17.52 14.50 4.38
CA ASP A 41 16.87 14.90 5.64
C ASP A 41 16.12 13.73 6.27
N LEU A 42 15.46 12.90 5.46
CA LEU A 42 14.85 11.66 5.95
C LEU A 42 15.91 10.67 6.48
N ALA A 43 17.04 10.53 5.79
CA ALA A 43 18.12 9.64 6.24
C ALA A 43 18.69 10.09 7.59
N ASP A 44 18.91 11.40 7.75
CA ASP A 44 19.42 12.02 8.97
C ASP A 44 18.39 11.87 10.11
N SER A 45 17.10 12.12 9.85
CA SER A 45 15.99 11.90 10.78
C SER A 45 15.87 10.44 11.24
N MET A 46 16.09 9.49 10.34
CA MET A 46 16.04 8.06 10.63
C MET A 46 17.34 7.53 11.27
N GLY A 47 18.44 8.29 11.26
CA GLY A 47 19.77 7.82 11.67
C GLY A 47 20.31 6.69 10.79
N VAL A 48 20.02 6.70 9.49
CA VAL A 48 20.46 5.66 8.53
C VAL A 48 21.20 6.26 7.33
N SER A 49 21.78 5.42 6.48
CA SER A 49 22.45 5.89 5.26
C SER A 49 21.46 6.37 4.18
N PRO A 50 21.85 7.34 3.31
CA PRO A 50 21.04 7.74 2.16
C PRO A 50 20.70 6.58 1.20
N GLY A 51 21.59 5.59 1.12
CA GLY A 51 21.35 4.35 0.36
C GLY A 51 20.20 3.54 0.92
N ARG A 52 20.08 3.45 2.26
CA ARG A 52 18.95 2.79 2.92
C ARG A 52 17.62 3.49 2.61
N VAL A 53 17.60 4.83 2.62
CA VAL A 53 16.40 5.59 2.23
C VAL A 53 16.04 5.37 0.77
N SER A 54 17.05 5.34 -0.12
CA SER A 54 16.82 5.06 -1.53
C SER A 54 16.20 3.67 -1.74
N GLN A 55 16.69 2.66 -1.03
CA GLN A 55 16.10 1.31 -1.07
C GLN A 55 14.64 1.29 -0.61
N ILE A 56 14.32 2.01 0.49
CA ILE A 56 12.94 2.12 0.98
C ILE A 56 12.05 2.78 -0.08
N LEU A 57 12.50 3.87 -0.70
CA LEU A 57 11.71 4.62 -1.68
C LEU A 57 11.62 3.98 -3.06
N SER A 58 12.52 3.06 -3.41
CA SER A 58 12.47 2.31 -4.66
C SER A 58 11.23 1.40 -4.75
N GLY A 59 10.63 1.03 -3.61
CA GLY A 59 9.42 0.19 -3.58
C GLY A 59 9.65 -1.20 -4.16
N ASP A 60 10.87 -1.73 -4.03
CA ASP A 60 11.18 -3.11 -4.41
C ASP A 60 10.47 -4.11 -3.47
N GLU A 61 10.44 -5.40 -3.86
CA GLU A 61 9.75 -6.47 -3.15
C GLU A 61 10.17 -6.65 -1.67
N ASN A 62 11.28 -6.05 -1.25
CA ASN A 62 11.81 -6.10 0.10
C ASN A 62 11.38 -4.92 1.00
N LEU A 63 10.38 -4.13 0.60
CA LEU A 63 9.76 -3.15 1.49
C LEU A 63 9.03 -3.86 2.63
N THR A 64 9.42 -3.57 3.87
CA THR A 64 8.84 -4.21 5.06
C THR A 64 7.98 -3.26 5.87
N MET A 65 7.01 -3.81 6.60
CA MET A 65 6.24 -3.08 7.62
C MET A 65 7.15 -2.41 8.67
N ARG A 66 8.27 -3.05 9.02
CA ARG A 66 9.27 -2.47 9.94
C ARG A 66 9.90 -1.20 9.37
N SER A 67 10.25 -1.21 8.08
CA SER A 67 10.80 -0.03 7.41
C SER A 67 9.78 1.12 7.40
N LEU A 68 8.51 0.84 7.07
CA LEU A 68 7.45 1.84 7.07
C LEU A 68 7.20 2.43 8.48
N ALA A 69 7.16 1.58 9.51
CA ALA A 69 7.02 2.03 10.89
C ALA A 69 8.20 2.91 11.35
N ALA A 70 9.43 2.55 10.96
CA ALA A 70 10.62 3.35 11.28
C ALA A 70 10.56 4.74 10.62
N VAL A 71 10.12 4.83 9.37
CA VAL A 71 9.89 6.12 8.70
C VAL A 71 8.81 6.93 9.42
N ALA A 72 7.68 6.29 9.76
CA ALA A 72 6.57 6.96 10.43
C ALA A 72 7.01 7.55 11.78
N ALA A 73 7.77 6.77 12.58
CA ALA A 73 8.35 7.23 13.84
C ALA A 73 9.35 8.39 13.64
N ALA A 74 10.22 8.30 12.63
CA ALA A 74 11.23 9.32 12.36
C ALA A 74 10.62 10.67 11.92
N LEU A 75 9.46 10.63 11.24
CA LEU A 75 8.72 11.80 10.78
C LEU A 75 7.65 12.28 11.76
N ASP A 76 7.48 11.62 12.91
CA ASP A 76 6.40 11.83 13.86
C ASP A 76 5.01 11.85 13.18
N VAL A 77 4.75 10.81 12.39
CA VAL A 77 3.47 10.64 11.68
C VAL A 77 2.80 9.32 12.01
N LYS A 78 1.48 9.32 11.88
CA LYS A 78 0.67 8.10 11.99
C LYS A 78 0.54 7.43 10.63
N MET A 79 0.82 6.13 10.56
CA MET A 79 0.51 5.27 9.42
C MET A 79 -0.73 4.44 9.73
N GLU A 80 -1.71 4.45 8.84
CA GLU A 80 -2.94 3.65 8.95
C GLU A 80 -3.06 2.69 7.75
N ILE A 81 -3.57 1.49 8.00
CA ILE A 81 -3.91 0.51 6.96
C ILE A 81 -5.40 0.22 7.07
N SER A 82 -6.11 0.41 5.96
CA SER A 82 -7.53 0.08 5.83
C SER A 82 -7.73 -0.89 4.66
N PHE A 83 -8.75 -1.73 4.79
CA PHE A 83 -9.22 -2.63 3.73
C PHE A 83 -10.62 -2.20 3.34
N SER A 84 -10.86 -2.07 2.04
CA SER A 84 -12.18 -1.79 1.47
C SER A 84 -12.50 -2.84 0.43
N ASP A 85 -13.80 -3.07 0.18
CA ASP A 85 -14.20 -3.91 -0.94
C ASP A 85 -13.60 -3.35 -2.24
N ALA A 86 -13.10 -4.25 -3.09
CA ALA A 86 -12.69 -3.87 -4.43
C ALA A 86 -13.89 -3.20 -5.13
N PRO A 87 -13.69 -2.09 -5.88
CA PRO A 87 -14.78 -1.36 -6.51
C PRO A 87 -15.58 -2.33 -7.37
N SER A 88 -16.73 -2.71 -6.87
CA SER A 88 -17.57 -3.71 -7.48
C SER A 88 -18.55 -2.97 -8.39
N SER A 89 -18.10 -2.59 -9.58
CA SER A 89 -19.01 -2.11 -10.63
C SER A 89 -20.19 -3.09 -10.77
N GLU A 90 -19.92 -4.39 -10.71
CA GLU A 90 -20.96 -5.44 -10.81
C GLU A 90 -21.83 -5.64 -9.57
N ARG A 91 -21.32 -5.40 -8.35
CA ARG A 91 -22.12 -5.60 -7.11
C ARG A 91 -22.98 -4.37 -6.83
N GLN A 92 -22.53 -3.17 -7.22
CA GLN A 92 -23.34 -1.95 -7.20
C GLN A 92 -24.47 -2.01 -8.25
N GLU A 93 -24.20 -2.47 -9.47
CA GLU A 93 -25.24 -2.68 -10.48
C GLU A 93 -26.26 -3.76 -10.07
N ARG A 94 -25.80 -4.90 -9.51
CA ARG A 94 -26.70 -5.94 -9.00
C ARG A 94 -27.51 -5.48 -7.79
N ALA A 95 -26.93 -4.67 -6.91
CA ALA A 95 -27.64 -4.08 -5.78
C ALA A 95 -28.68 -3.04 -6.24
N ALA A 96 -28.34 -2.19 -7.20
CA ALA A 96 -29.25 -1.22 -7.80
C ALA A 96 -30.39 -1.90 -8.57
N ALA A 97 -30.09 -2.92 -9.38
CA ALA A 97 -31.08 -3.71 -10.10
C ALA A 97 -32.03 -4.46 -9.14
N ARG A 98 -31.50 -5.00 -8.04
CA ARG A 98 -32.30 -5.66 -7.00
C ARG A 98 -33.14 -4.68 -6.18
N ALA A 99 -32.70 -3.43 -6.04
CA ALA A 99 -33.48 -2.37 -5.40
C ALA A 99 -34.62 -1.90 -6.31
N LEU A 100 -34.36 -1.70 -7.61
CA LEU A 100 -35.38 -1.32 -8.59
C LEU A 100 -36.45 -2.42 -8.75
N ALA A 101 -36.06 -3.69 -8.78
CA ALA A 101 -37.02 -4.81 -8.87
C ALA A 101 -37.95 -4.92 -7.65
N LYS A 102 -37.58 -4.34 -6.50
CA LYS A 102 -38.42 -4.32 -5.28
C LYS A 102 -39.35 -3.12 -5.21
N THR A 103 -39.13 -2.09 -6.03
CA THR A 103 -39.98 -0.87 -6.07
C THR A 103 -41.16 -1.01 -7.04
N TYR A 104 -41.18 -2.06 -7.87
CA TYR A 104 -42.22 -2.33 -8.87
C TYR A 104 -43.13 -3.53 -8.53
N HIS A 105 -43.09 -4.00 -7.28
CA HIS A 105 -44.08 -4.90 -6.69
C HIS A 105 -44.66 -4.26 -5.43
#